data_AF-A0A6P0IYM0-F1
#
_entry.id   AF-A0A6P0IYM0-F1
#
_cell.length_a   1.000
_cell.length_b   1.000
_cell.length_c   1.000
_cell.angle_alpha   90.00
_cell.angle_beta   90.00
_cell.angle_gamma   90.00
#
_symmetry.space_group_name_H-M   'P 1'
#
loop_
_entity.id
_entity.type
_entity.pdbx_description
1 polymer ?
#
loop_
_entity_poly.entity_id
_entity_poly.type
_entity_poly.pdbx_seq_one_letter_code
_entity_poly.pdbx_strand_id
1 'polypeptide(L)' 'DNHISNILTKTCTDNRVGLVRWALKWGKVCLNDVNCCPLPAPGQTQ' A
#
# COMPACT_ATOMS: atom_id res chain seq x y z
N ASP A 1 10.44 -15.32 0.27
CA ASP A 1 9.17 -15.18 -0.44
C ASP A 1 8.99 -13.73 -0.89
N ASN A 2 9.00 -13.44 -2.18
CA ASN A 2 8.90 -12.05 -2.67
C ASN A 2 7.42 -11.69 -2.88
N HIS A 3 6.67 -11.55 -1.78
CA HIS A 3 5.24 -11.17 -1.75
C HIS A 3 4.89 -9.94 -2.63
N ILE A 4 5.90 -9.13 -2.95
CA ILE A 4 5.80 -7.96 -3.82
C ILE A 4 5.45 -8.30 -5.27
N SER A 5 5.87 -9.45 -5.83
CA SER A 5 5.60 -9.78 -7.25
C SER A 5 4.11 -9.89 -7.55
N ASN A 6 3.33 -10.50 -6.65
CA ASN A 6 1.88 -10.58 -6.79
C ASN A 6 1.22 -9.20 -6.77
N ILE A 7 1.75 -8.29 -5.95
CA ILE A 7 1.26 -6.91 -5.89
C ILE A 7 1.59 -6.21 -7.21
N LEU A 8 2.84 -6.31 -7.68
CA LEU A 8 3.28 -5.74 -8.96
C LEU A 8 2.41 -6.20 -10.14
N THR A 9 2.07 -7.49 -10.19
CA THR A 9 1.16 -8.03 -11.21
C THR A 9 -0.26 -7.47 -11.06
N LYS A 10 -0.81 -7.44 -9.85
CA LYS A 10 -2.18 -6.93 -9.60
C LYS A 10 -2.33 -5.43 -9.82
N THR A 11 -1.25 -4.67 -9.63
CA THR A 11 -1.22 -3.22 -9.85
C THR A 11 -0.76 -2.85 -11.25
N CYS A 12 -0.38 -3.83 -12.07
CA CYS A 12 0.22 -3.64 -13.40
C CYS A 12 1.41 -2.66 -13.37
N THR A 13 2.35 -2.88 -12.44
CA THR A 13 3.55 -2.06 -12.27
C THR A 13 4.81 -2.91 -12.34
N ASP A 14 5.87 -2.44 -12.98
CA ASP A 14 7.03 -3.28 -13.31
C ASP A 14 8.12 -3.29 -12.23
N ASN A 15 8.05 -2.39 -11.25
CA ASN A 15 9.03 -2.27 -10.18
C ASN A 15 8.45 -1.58 -8.94
N ARG A 16 9.22 -1.63 -7.84
CA ARG A 16 8.81 -1.09 -6.54
C ARG A 16 8.55 0.43 -6.58
N VAL A 17 9.30 1.18 -7.39
CA VAL A 17 9.10 2.63 -7.54
C VAL A 17 7.79 2.92 -8.28
N GLY A 18 7.51 2.16 -9.35
CA GLY A 18 6.24 2.20 -10.07
C GLY A 18 5.06 1.88 -9.18
N LEU A 19 5.20 0.87 -8.31
CA LEU A 19 4.20 0.52 -7.31
C LEU A 19 3.92 1.66 -6.32
N VAL A 20 4.96 2.32 -5.79
CA VAL A 20 4.79 3.45 -4.88
C VAL A 20 4.10 4.62 -5.58
N ARG A 21 4.48 4.94 -6.83
CA ARG A 21 3.81 5.98 -7.63
C ARG A 21 2.34 5.66 -7.91
N TRP A 22 2.05 4.40 -8.26
CA TRP A 22 0.68 3.92 -8.41
C TRP A 22 -0.10 4.08 -7.12
N ALA A 23 0.46 3.66 -5.98
CA ALA A 23 -0.20 3.73 -4.69
C ALA A 23 -0.50 5.18 -4.26
N LEU A 24 0.42 6.12 -4.52
CA LEU A 24 0.19 7.55 -4.31
C LEU A 24 -0.93 8.08 -5.23
N LYS A 25 -0.92 7.73 -6.52
CA LYS A 25 -1.95 8.16 -7.49
C LYS A 25 -3.36 7.72 -7.09
N TRP A 26 -3.50 6.52 -6.53
CA TRP A 26 -4.79 5.93 -6.17
C TRP A 26 -5.18 6.11 -4.69
N GLY A 27 -4.43 6.90 -3.92
CA GLY A 27 -4.72 7.13 -2.51
C GLY A 27 -4.60 5.88 -1.62
N LYS A 28 -3.75 4.93 -2.01
CA LYS A 28 -3.50 3.68 -1.26
C LYS A 28 -2.43 3.85 -0.17
N VAL A 29 -1.85 5.03 -0.05
CA VAL A 29 -0.84 5.38 0.97
C VAL A 29 -1.41 6.46 1.87
N CYS A 30 -1.32 6.24 3.18
CA CYS A 30 -1.53 7.27 4.18
C CYS A 30 -0.32 8.21 4.17
N LEU A 31 -0.57 9.51 3.95
CA LEU A 31 0.49 10.51 3.89
C LEU A 31 -0.03 11.82 4.47
N ASN A 32 0.65 12.35 5.49
CA ASN A 32 0.30 13.62 6.15
C ASN A 32 -1.19 13.70 6.52
N ASP A 33 -1.71 12.65 7.17
CA ASP A 33 -3.12 12.51 7.59
C ASP A 33 -4.16 12.43 6.45
N VAL A 34 -3.71 12.40 5.19
CA VAL A 34 -4.57 12.18 4.01
C VAL A 34 -4.58 10.70 3.63
N ASN A 35 -5.77 10.14 3.37
CA ASN A 35 -6.03 8.71 3.13
C ASN A 35 -5.62 7.79 4.31
N CYS A 36 -5.53 8.34 5.50
CA CYS A 36 -5.20 7.62 6.73
C CYS A 36 -6.47 7.13 7.42
N CYS A 37 -6.40 5.96 8.05
CA CYS A 37 -7.40 5.48 8.98
C CYS A 37 -6.72 5.07 10.29
N PRO A 38 -7.42 5.18 11.44
CA PRO A 38 -6.87 4.70 12.70
C PRO A 38 -6.63 3.20 12.60
N LEU A 39 -5.37 2.80 12.73
CA LEU A 39 -5.03 1.38 12.80
C LEU A 39 -5.43 0.86 14.19
N PRO A 40 -5.99 -0.36 14.28
CA PRO A 40 -6.26 -0.97 15.57
C PRO A 40 -4.97 -1.06 16.37
N ALA A 41 -5.04 -0.76 17.67
CA ALA A 41 -3.90 -0.88 18.54
C ALA A 41 -3.41 -2.35 18.56
N PRO A 42 -2.10 -2.60 18.74
CA PRO A 42 -1.57 -3.95 18.82
C PRO A 42 -2.31 -4.74 19.91
N GLY A 43 -3.05 -5.79 19.52
CA GLY A 43 -3.86 -6.61 20.43
C GLY A 43 -5.38 -6.39 20.37
N GLN A 44 -5.88 -5.54 19.46
CA GLN A 44 -7.32 -5.26 19.31
C GLN A 44 -7.95 -5.78 17.99
N THR A 45 -7.21 -6.57 17.22
CA THR A 45 -7.77 -7.23 16.04
C THR A 45 -8.63 -8.42 16.47
N GLN A 46 -9.94 -8.37 16.17
CA GLN A 46 -10.90 -9.47 16.35
C GLN A 46 -10.48 -10.74 15.62
#